data_AF-A0A6V7J815-F1
#
_entry.id   AF-A0A6V7J815-F1
#
_cell.length_a   1.000
_cell.length_b   1.000
_cell.length_c   1.000
_cell.angle_alpha   90.00
_cell.angle_beta   90.00
_cell.angle_gamma   90.00
#
_symmetry.space_group_name_H-M   'P 1'
#
loop_
_entity.id
_entity.type
_entity.pdbx_description
1 polymer ?
#
loop_
_entity_poly.entity_id
_entity_poly.type
_entity_poly.pdbx_seq_one_letter_code
_entity_poly.pdbx_strand_id
1 'polypeptide(L)' 'HGAALLVDEVQTGGGPTGKMWCHEHFNLDTPPDIVTFSKKMQLGGYFHTAEM' A
#
# COMPACT_ATOMS: atom_id res chain seq x y z
N HIS A 1 -3.03 -6.18 -19.62
CA HIS A 1 -4.01 -5.13 -19.34
C HIS A 1 -3.40 -3.77 -19.02
N GLY A 2 -2.07 -3.63 -18.82
CA GLY A 2 -1.36 -2.33 -18.83
C GLY A 2 -1.85 -1.29 -17.80
N ALA A 3 -2.60 -1.73 -16.79
CA ALA A 3 -3.15 -0.88 -15.75
C ALA A 3 -2.32 -1.04 -14.47
N ALA A 4 -2.19 0.05 -13.72
CA ALA A 4 -1.49 0.06 -12.44
C ALA A 4 -2.33 -0.58 -11.33
N LEU A 5 -1.69 -1.33 -10.45
CA LEU A 5 -2.25 -1.87 -9.22
C LEU A 5 -2.10 -0.86 -8.07
N LEU A 6 -3.23 -0.25 -7.68
CA LEU A 6 -3.30 0.62 -6.50
C LEU A 6 -3.93 -0.13 -5.32
N VAL A 7 -3.27 -0.08 -4.16
CA VAL A 7 -3.81 -0.60 -2.90
C VAL A 7 -4.05 0.55 -1.92
N ASP A 8 -5.29 0.69 -1.47
CA ASP A 8 -5.65 1.68 -0.45
C ASP A 8 -5.42 1.11 0.96
N GLU A 9 -4.42 1.65 1.65
CA GLU A 9 -4.04 1.26 3.00
C GLU A 9 -4.29 2.37 4.02
N VAL A 10 -5.20 3.31 3.72
CA VAL A 10 -5.60 4.37 4.66
C VAL A 10 -6.14 3.78 5.96
N GLN A 11 -6.84 2.65 5.92
CA GLN A 11 -7.39 1.99 7.12
C GLN A 11 -6.52 0.83 7.61
N THR A 12 -6.02 0.02 6.68
CA THR A 12 -5.34 -1.24 6.97
C THR A 12 -3.85 -1.06 7.27
N GLY A 13 -3.24 0.02 6.77
CA GLY A 13 -1.86 0.37 7.04
C GLY A 13 -1.63 0.85 8.47
N GLY A 14 -0.37 0.83 8.88
CA GLY A 14 0.06 1.24 10.21
C GLY A 14 0.00 0.14 11.26
N GLY A 15 0.19 -1.13 10.88
CA GLY A 15 0.40 -2.23 11.82
C GLY A 15 -0.79 -3.07 12.32
N PRO A 16 -2.08 -2.74 12.14
CA PRO A 16 -3.16 -3.44 12.85
C PRO A 16 -3.39 -4.89 12.39
N THR A 17 -2.84 -5.27 11.24
CA THR A 17 -2.92 -6.62 10.67
C THR A 17 -1.74 -7.51 11.08
N GLY A 18 -0.86 -7.04 11.97
CA GLY A 18 0.37 -7.75 12.38
C GLY A 18 1.57 -7.54 11.45
N LYS A 19 1.42 -6.74 10.39
CA LYS A 19 2.49 -6.23 9.52
C LYS A 19 2.27 -4.74 9.25
N MET A 20 3.29 -4.02 8.78
CA MET A 20 3.19 -2.57 8.57
C MET A 20 2.08 -2.23 7.57
N TRP A 21 2.00 -3.03 6.51
CA TRP A 21 1.01 -2.93 5.44
C TRP A 21 0.27 -4.27 5.27
N CYS A 22 -1.02 -4.22 4.99
CA CYS A 22 -1.86 -5.40 4.78
C CYS A 22 -1.46 -6.19 3.53
N HIS A 23 -1.05 -5.51 2.46
CA HIS A 23 -0.66 -6.18 1.22
C HIS A 23 0.57 -7.09 1.37
N GLU A 24 1.35 -6.92 2.44
CA GLU A 24 2.46 -7.83 2.80
C GLU A 24 1.99 -9.26 3.11
N HIS A 25 0.68 -9.49 3.28
CA HIS A 25 0.09 -10.82 3.44
C HIS A 25 -0.35 -11.46 2.12
N PHE A 26 -0.39 -10.72 1.01
CA PHE A 26 -1.03 -11.17 -0.23
C PHE A 26 -0.13 -12.03 -1.12
N ASN A 27 1.16 -12.17 -0.77
CA ASN A 27 2.15 -12.93 -1.56
C ASN A 27 2.15 -12.52 -3.05
N LEU A 28 2.09 -11.21 -3.32
CA LEU A 28 2.19 -10.70 -4.69
C LEU A 28 3.59 -10.94 -5.26
N ASP A 29 3.67 -11.29 -6.55
CA ASP A 29 4.94 -11.48 -7.24
C ASP A 29 5.77 -10.18 -7.30
N THR A 30 5.09 -9.03 -7.35
CA THR A 30 5.66 -7.68 -7.31
C THR A 30 4.88 -6.82 -6.32
N PRO A 31 5.51 -5.79 -5.72
CA PRO A 31 4.77 -4.82 -4.90
C PRO A 31 3.69 -4.10 -5.73
N PRO A 32 2.64 -3.55 -5.10
CA PRO A 32 1.69 -2.67 -5.77
C PRO A 32 2.39 -1.47 -6.41
N ASP A 33 1.87 -1.00 -7.54
CA ASP A 33 2.39 0.19 -8.22
C ASP A 33 2.18 1.45 -7.38
N ILE A 34 1.05 1.53 -6.65
CA ILE A 34 0.73 2.63 -5.74
C ILE A 34 0.18 2.07 -4.42
N VAL A 35 0.60 2.66 -3.30
CA VAL A 35 0.02 2.42 -1.98
C VAL A 35 -0.37 3.75 -1.34
N THR A 36 -1.65 3.96 -1.03
CA THR A 36 -2.11 5.17 -0.31
C THR A 36 -2.16 4.93 1.20
N PHE A 37 -1.87 5.96 1.99
CA PHE A 37 -1.89 5.89 3.45
C PHE A 37 -2.38 7.20 4.08
N SER A 38 -2.95 7.11 5.28
CA SER A 38 -3.30 8.25 6.15
C SER A 38 -3.65 7.72 7.55
N LYS A 39 -4.65 8.28 8.23
CA LYS A 39 -5.17 7.87 9.55
C LYS A 39 -4.05 7.60 10.56
N LYS A 40 -3.72 6.32 10.80
CA LYS A 40 -2.69 5.92 11.78
C LYS A 40 -1.33 6.56 11.50
N MET A 41 -1.05 6.84 10.23
CA MET A 41 0.18 7.46 9.76
C MET A 41 0.27 8.98 10.01
N GLN A 42 -0.75 9.60 10.63
CA GLN A 42 -0.92 11.03 10.90
C GLN A 42 -1.06 11.89 9.64
N LEU A 43 -0.08 11.84 8.74
CA LEU A 43 -0.13 12.48 7.44
C LEU A 43 -0.67 11.53 6.38
N GLY A 44 -1.37 12.11 5.40
CA GLY A 44 -1.80 11.41 4.20
C GLY A 44 -0.75 11.47 3.11
N GLY A 45 -0.69 10.44 2.26
CA GLY A 45 0.20 10.39 1.12
C GLY A 45 0.07 9.10 0.34
N TYR A 46 0.96 8.91 -0.62
CA TYR A 46 1.09 7.66 -1.35
C TYR A 46 2.55 7.37 -1.68
N PHE A 47 2.89 6.09 -1.74
CA PHE A 47 4.12 5.60 -2.37
C PHE A 47 3.80 5.14 -3.78
N HIS A 48 4.79 5.23 -4.68
CA HIS A 48 4.70 4.66 -6.02
C HIS A 48 6.05 4.04 -6.44
N THR A 49 6.01 3.11 -7.39
CA THR A 49 7.24 2.53 -7.98
C THR A 49 7.97 3.58 -8.82
N ALA A 50 9.30 3.43 -8.96
CA ALA A 50 10.12 4.36 -9.74
C ALA A 50 9.89 4.28 -11.25
N GLU A 51 9.23 3.21 -11.71
CA GLU A 51 8.93 2.95 -13.12
C GLU A 51 7.62 3.62 -13.57
N MET A 52 6.92 4.28 -12.65
CA MET A 52 5.70 5.05 -12.88
C MET A 52 5.99 6.50 -13.25
#